data_AF-A0A1R0GZW5-F1
#
_entry.id   AF-A0A1R0GZW5-F1
#
_cell.length_a   1.000
_cell.length_b   1.000
_cell.length_c   1.000
_cell.angle_alpha   90.00
_cell.angle_beta   90.00
_cell.angle_gamma   90.00
#
_symmetry.space_group_name_H-M   'P 1'
#
loop_
_entity.id
_entity.type
_entity.pdbx_description
1 polymer ?
#
loop_
_entity_poly.entity_id
_entity_poly.type
_entity_poly.pdbx_seq_one_letter_code
_entity_poly.pdbx_strand_id
1 'polypeptide(L)'
;KLLEAYYPECLAVCIVYNGPWWFSGVFKLISPLIDTAVAQKIQFAKNADGLSKFIDKNQILKIRGGNNTYEYTYVLPDPKENAMMADTDGKKAALEARNQAAQKLTQATKDWVAATKEADKFRSNVKHLQDKDSAETLSSDSATPDRTSSETRAKEAYNKEMALAHHRDECQEEFAQAARKLDFYTRARNIYNRLGVFDGQVADWSKIQNS
;
A
#
# COMPACT_ATOMS: atom_id res chain seq x y z
N LYS A 1 -15.47 29.27 12.27
CA LYS A 1 -16.01 29.24 10.88
C LYS A 1 -15.41 28.17 9.96
N LEU A 2 -14.08 28.03 9.76
CA LEU A 2 -13.54 27.05 8.80
C LEU A 2 -13.75 25.58 9.22
N LEU A 3 -13.45 25.24 10.49
CA LEU A 3 -13.65 23.88 11.00
C LEU A 3 -15.13 23.48 11.09
N GLU A 4 -15.99 24.41 11.52
CA GLU A 4 -17.44 24.20 11.64
C GLU A 4 -18.14 24.03 10.29
N ALA A 5 -17.70 24.75 9.25
CA ALA A 5 -18.37 24.75 7.95
C ALA A 5 -17.99 23.55 7.06
N TYR A 6 -16.80 22.98 7.23
CA TYR A 6 -16.29 21.90 6.36
C TYR A 6 -16.14 20.55 7.08
N TYR A 7 -16.05 20.52 8.42
CA TYR A 7 -15.84 19.30 9.21
C TYR A 7 -16.72 19.26 10.47
N PRO A 8 -18.06 19.38 10.33
CA PRO A 8 -18.96 19.23 11.47
C PRO A 8 -18.76 17.84 12.10
N GLU A 9 -18.67 17.80 13.44
CA GLU A 9 -18.46 16.58 14.25
C GLU A 9 -17.12 15.83 14.11
N CYS A 10 -16.11 16.36 13.42
CA CYS A 10 -14.78 15.71 13.40
C CYS A 10 -13.95 15.95 14.67
N LEU A 11 -14.30 16.97 15.47
CA LEU A 11 -13.64 17.25 16.74
C LEU A 11 -14.42 16.60 17.88
N ALA A 12 -13.79 15.64 18.57
CA ALA A 12 -14.35 15.01 19.77
C ALA A 12 -13.91 15.70 21.07
N VAL A 13 -12.61 15.98 21.21
CA VAL A 13 -12.03 16.68 22.36
C VAL A 13 -10.82 17.51 21.90
N CYS A 14 -10.65 18.69 22.46
CA CYS A 14 -9.47 19.54 22.28
C CYS A 14 -8.84 19.80 23.65
N ILE A 15 -7.62 19.30 23.89
CA ILE A 15 -6.97 19.44 25.19
C ILE A 15 -5.87 20.50 25.10
N VAL A 16 -6.04 21.59 25.85
CA VAL A 16 -5.00 22.60 26.05
C VAL A 16 -4.15 22.15 27.24
N TYR A 17 -2.97 21.61 26.93
CA TYR A 17 -2.04 21.08 27.92
C TYR A 17 -0.96 22.10 28.31
N ASN A 18 -0.65 22.17 29.62
CA ASN A 18 0.35 23.06 30.21
C ASN A 18 0.19 24.54 29.80
N GLY A 19 -1.08 24.98 29.68
CA GLY A 19 -1.40 26.37 29.37
C GLY A 19 -1.09 27.32 30.54
N PRO A 20 -0.74 28.59 30.28
CA PRO A 20 -0.56 29.59 31.33
C PRO A 20 -1.81 29.75 32.21
N TRP A 21 -1.63 30.14 33.47
CA TRP A 21 -2.72 30.25 34.46
C TRP A 21 -3.85 31.20 34.04
N TRP A 22 -3.54 32.22 33.24
CA TRP A 22 -4.49 33.23 32.74
C TRP A 22 -5.28 32.79 31.50
N PHE A 23 -4.90 31.67 30.87
CA PHE A 23 -5.51 31.24 29.60
C PHE A 23 -7.01 30.92 29.75
N SER A 24 -7.42 30.40 30.92
CA SER A 24 -8.84 30.18 31.23
C SER A 24 -9.66 31.49 31.26
N GLY A 25 -9.03 32.61 31.63
CA GLY A 25 -9.64 33.94 31.62
C GLY A 25 -9.84 34.47 30.20
N VAL A 26 -8.82 34.37 29.36
CA VAL A 26 -8.92 34.75 27.94
C VAL A 26 -9.93 33.87 27.22
N PHE A 27 -9.94 32.57 27.50
CA PHE A 27 -10.91 31.64 26.90
C PHE A 27 -12.36 32.04 27.20
N LYS A 28 -12.67 32.46 28.43
CA LYS A 28 -14.01 32.96 28.79
C LYS A 28 -14.42 34.22 28.02
N LEU A 29 -13.46 35.05 27.62
CA LEU A 29 -13.73 36.26 26.85
C LEU A 29 -14.04 35.95 25.38
N ILE A 30 -13.37 34.94 24.81
CA ILE A 30 -13.54 34.55 23.41
C ILE A 30 -14.59 33.46 23.19
N SER A 31 -14.96 32.68 24.23
CA SER A 31 -15.90 31.57 24.10
C SER A 31 -17.28 31.96 23.53
N PRO A 32 -17.83 33.17 23.75
CA PRO A 32 -19.08 33.59 23.10
C PRO A 32 -18.98 33.74 21.56
N LEU A 33 -17.77 33.84 21.03
CA LEU A 33 -17.50 33.92 19.59
C LEU A 33 -17.29 32.54 18.94
N ILE A 34 -17.26 31.48 19.75
CA ILE A 34 -17.09 30.08 19.34
C ILE A 34 -18.45 29.39 19.48
N ASP A 35 -18.79 28.49 18.56
CA ASP A 35 -19.99 27.69 18.70
C ASP A 35 -20.00 26.90 20.04
N THR A 36 -21.17 26.83 20.68
CA THR A 36 -21.31 26.23 22.01
C THR A 36 -20.89 24.76 22.03
N ALA A 37 -21.19 24.00 20.96
CA ALA A 37 -20.84 22.58 20.88
C ALA A 37 -19.31 22.39 20.76
N VAL A 38 -18.60 23.31 20.10
CA VAL A 38 -17.13 23.30 20.01
C VAL A 38 -16.49 23.74 21.33
N ALA A 39 -17.04 24.79 21.96
CA ALA A 39 -16.54 25.32 23.22
C ALA A 39 -16.58 24.27 24.36
N GLN A 40 -17.62 23.43 24.41
CA GLN A 40 -17.74 22.34 25.38
C GLN A 40 -16.69 21.22 25.22
N LYS A 41 -16.13 21.08 24.01
CA LYS A 41 -15.11 20.06 23.70
C LYS A 41 -13.70 20.49 24.13
N ILE A 42 -13.51 21.74 24.55
CA ILE A 42 -12.21 22.28 24.97
C ILE A 42 -11.97 21.98 26.47
N GLN A 43 -10.88 21.25 26.75
CA GLN A 43 -10.51 20.80 28.09
C GLN A 43 -9.13 21.33 28.47
N PHE A 44 -8.96 21.70 29.74
CA PHE A 44 -7.70 22.24 30.26
C PHE A 44 -6.99 21.23 31.14
N ALA A 45 -5.75 20.89 30.78
CA ALA A 45 -4.89 20.00 31.56
C ALA A 45 -3.61 20.73 31.99
N LYS A 46 -3.41 20.91 33.29
CA LYS A 46 -2.23 21.61 33.83
C LYS A 46 -0.99 20.72 33.92
N ASN A 47 -1.18 19.42 34.09
CA ASN A 47 -0.12 18.44 34.31
C ASN A 47 -0.55 17.05 33.78
N ALA A 48 0.32 16.06 33.92
CA ALA A 48 0.06 14.70 33.46
C ALA A 48 -1.20 14.07 34.07
N ASP A 49 -1.49 14.34 35.34
CA ASP A 49 -2.68 13.78 36.00
C ASP A 49 -3.98 14.36 35.42
N GLY A 50 -3.96 15.65 35.03
CA GLY A 50 -5.05 16.26 34.29
C GLY A 50 -5.24 15.64 32.89
N LEU A 51 -4.13 15.31 32.22
CA LEU A 51 -4.14 14.66 30.91
C LEU A 51 -4.57 13.18 31.00
N SER A 52 -4.27 12.52 32.12
CA SER A 52 -4.58 11.11 32.38
C SER A 52 -6.07 10.80 32.44
N LYS A 53 -6.92 11.83 32.54
CA LYS A 53 -8.38 11.72 32.41
C LYS A 53 -8.85 11.41 30.99
N PHE A 54 -8.00 11.68 30.00
CA PHE A 54 -8.32 11.56 28.57
C PHE A 54 -7.39 10.60 27.82
N ILE A 55 -6.15 10.44 28.29
CA ILE A 55 -5.11 9.64 27.64
C ILE A 55 -4.46 8.74 28.69
N ASP A 56 -4.29 7.45 28.40
CA ASP A 56 -3.61 6.52 29.32
C ASP A 56 -2.20 7.03 29.68
N LYS A 57 -1.81 6.92 30.95
CA LYS A 57 -0.52 7.43 31.45
C LYS A 57 0.68 6.76 30.76
N ASN A 58 0.54 5.54 30.26
CA ASN A 58 1.54 4.81 29.48
C ASN A 58 1.66 5.30 28.03
N GLN A 59 0.75 6.15 27.56
CA GLN A 59 0.83 6.81 26.26
C GLN A 59 1.40 8.24 26.38
N ILE A 60 1.44 8.81 27.58
CA ILE A 60 2.01 10.13 27.86
C ILE A 60 3.52 10.02 28.06
N LEU A 61 4.30 10.82 27.32
CA LEU A 61 5.77 10.87 27.42
C LEU A 61 6.24 11.17 28.86
N LYS A 62 7.32 10.53 29.28
CA LYS A 62 7.94 10.72 30.61
C LYS A 62 8.35 12.18 30.86
N ILE A 63 8.85 12.87 29.84
CA ILE A 63 9.16 14.32 29.88
C ILE A 63 7.91 15.19 30.15
N ARG A 64 6.70 14.66 29.94
CA ARG A 64 5.41 15.30 30.21
C ARG A 64 4.71 14.73 31.46
N GLY A 65 5.41 13.92 32.26
CA GLY A 65 4.93 13.34 33.53
C GLY A 65 4.13 12.04 33.40
N GLY A 66 4.15 11.39 32.23
CA GLY A 66 3.62 10.04 32.03
C GLY A 66 4.65 8.93 32.24
N ASN A 67 4.31 7.73 31.79
CA ASN A 67 5.17 6.54 31.90
C ASN A 67 5.84 6.14 30.58
N ASN A 68 5.45 6.75 29.45
CA ASN A 68 6.01 6.42 28.15
C ASN A 68 7.47 6.87 28.07
N THR A 69 8.40 5.91 28.02
CA THR A 69 9.85 6.16 27.93
C THR A 69 10.33 6.40 26.50
N TYR A 70 9.43 6.47 25.52
CA TYR A 70 9.76 6.76 24.14
C TYR A 70 10.51 8.09 24.02
N GLU A 71 11.66 8.06 23.37
CA GLU A 71 12.45 9.22 23.03
C GLU A 71 12.69 9.24 21.54
N TYR A 72 12.19 10.29 20.87
CA TYR A 72 12.36 10.42 19.43
C TYR A 72 13.81 10.78 19.12
N THR A 73 14.53 9.85 18.50
CA THR A 73 15.89 10.09 18.00
C THR A 73 15.87 10.30 16.48
N TYR A 74 16.27 11.48 16.02
CA TYR A 74 16.40 11.73 14.59
C TYR A 74 17.70 11.11 14.05
N VAL A 75 17.59 10.07 13.23
CA VAL A 75 18.75 9.46 12.56
C VAL A 75 19.20 10.31 11.38
N LEU A 76 20.33 10.99 11.55
CA LEU A 76 20.94 11.84 10.52
C LEU A 76 21.35 11.00 9.28
N PRO A 77 21.30 11.61 8.08
CA PRO A 77 21.87 11.00 6.87
C PRO A 77 23.37 10.76 7.01
N ASP A 78 23.85 9.60 6.54
CA ASP A 78 25.28 9.43 6.30
C ASP A 78 25.65 10.14 4.98
N PRO A 79 26.69 10.98 4.92
CA PRO A 79 27.11 11.65 3.69
C PRO A 79 27.34 10.71 2.49
N LYS A 80 27.65 9.44 2.74
CA LYS A 80 27.91 8.41 1.73
C LYS A 80 26.68 7.53 1.43
N GLU A 81 25.54 7.73 2.09
CA GLU A 81 24.35 6.86 1.94
C GLU A 81 23.80 6.83 0.51
N ASN A 82 24.08 7.87 -0.29
CA ASN A 82 23.63 8.03 -1.67
C ASN A 82 24.79 7.97 -2.68
N ALA A 83 25.95 7.42 -2.31
CA ALA A 83 27.13 7.40 -3.17
C ALA A 83 26.87 6.74 -4.55
N MET A 84 25.99 5.73 -4.60
CA MET A 84 25.60 5.07 -5.85
C MET A 84 24.90 6.01 -6.84
N MET A 85 24.27 7.09 -6.39
CA MET A 85 23.64 8.06 -7.28
C MET A 85 24.64 8.87 -8.10
N ALA A 86 25.91 8.90 -7.68
CA ALA A 86 27.00 9.52 -8.43
C ALA A 86 27.53 8.62 -9.57
N ASP A 87 27.24 7.32 -9.54
CA ASP A 87 27.62 6.38 -10.60
C ASP A 87 26.66 6.50 -11.79
N THR A 88 27.08 7.28 -12.79
CA THR A 88 26.30 7.52 -14.01
C THR A 88 26.29 6.31 -14.95
N ASP A 89 27.36 5.52 -14.98
CA ASP A 89 27.50 4.38 -15.88
C ASP A 89 26.67 3.19 -15.36
N GLY A 90 26.76 2.89 -14.07
CA GLY A 90 25.92 1.90 -13.40
C GLY A 90 24.44 2.27 -13.49
N LYS A 91 24.09 3.55 -13.32
CA LYS A 91 22.73 4.05 -13.52
C LYS A 91 22.23 3.79 -14.94
N LYS A 92 23.05 4.08 -15.95
CA LYS A 92 22.69 3.88 -17.36
C LYS A 92 22.45 2.40 -17.65
N ALA A 93 23.35 1.52 -17.20
CA ALA A 93 23.21 0.08 -17.36
C ALA A 93 21.96 -0.48 -16.65
N ALA A 94 21.69 -0.04 -15.42
CA ALA A 94 20.50 -0.44 -14.67
C ALA A 94 19.20 0.05 -15.33
N LEU A 95 19.20 1.28 -15.87
CA LEU A 95 18.08 1.84 -16.62
C LEU A 95 17.81 1.06 -17.90
N GLU A 96 18.86 0.70 -18.63
CA GLU A 96 18.75 -0.09 -19.85
C GLU A 96 18.19 -1.49 -19.57
N ALA A 97 18.71 -2.18 -18.55
CA ALA A 97 18.18 -3.48 -18.12
C ALA A 97 16.69 -3.41 -17.74
N ARG A 98 16.29 -2.36 -17.00
CA ARG A 98 14.88 -2.14 -16.64
C ARG A 98 14.02 -1.84 -17.87
N ASN A 99 14.54 -1.12 -18.85
CA ASN A 99 13.80 -0.83 -20.09
C ASN A 99 13.62 -2.09 -20.95
N GLN A 100 14.64 -2.95 -21.03
CA GLN A 100 14.53 -4.26 -21.70
C GLN A 100 13.49 -5.15 -21.02
N ALA A 101 13.51 -5.23 -19.68
CA ALA A 101 12.50 -5.97 -18.93
C ALA A 101 11.08 -5.40 -19.12
N ALA A 102 10.94 -4.07 -19.19
CA ALA A 102 9.67 -3.42 -19.49
C ALA A 102 9.14 -3.76 -20.89
N GLN A 103 10.03 -3.85 -21.89
CA GLN A 103 9.68 -4.27 -23.25
C GLN A 103 9.20 -5.72 -23.28
N LYS A 104 9.90 -6.64 -22.60
CA LYS A 104 9.48 -8.05 -22.46
C LYS A 104 8.10 -8.16 -21.83
N LEU A 105 7.89 -7.49 -20.69
CA LEU A 105 6.59 -7.48 -20.01
C LEU A 105 5.48 -6.91 -20.90
N THR A 106 5.77 -5.85 -21.65
CA THR A 106 4.83 -5.26 -22.60
C THR A 106 4.45 -6.25 -23.70
N GLN A 107 5.43 -6.96 -24.24
CA GLN A 107 5.20 -7.97 -25.28
C GLN A 107 4.40 -9.16 -24.73
N ALA A 108 4.79 -9.73 -23.58
CA ALA A 108 4.06 -10.80 -22.91
C ALA A 108 2.60 -10.40 -22.60
N THR A 109 2.38 -9.14 -22.19
CA THR A 109 1.03 -8.62 -21.96
C THR A 109 0.21 -8.53 -23.26
N LYS A 110 0.81 -8.11 -24.38
CA LYS A 110 0.13 -8.09 -25.68
C LYS A 110 -0.26 -9.50 -26.13
N ASP A 111 0.66 -10.46 -25.99
CA ASP A 111 0.44 -11.85 -26.37
C ASP A 111 -0.64 -12.50 -25.51
N TRP A 112 -0.61 -12.26 -24.19
CA TRP A 112 -1.65 -12.70 -23.26
C TRP A 112 -3.01 -12.10 -23.62
N VAL A 113 -3.12 -10.79 -23.87
CA VAL A 113 -4.38 -10.15 -24.28
C VAL A 113 -4.92 -10.73 -25.59
N ALA A 114 -4.05 -11.02 -26.57
CA ALA A 114 -4.45 -11.67 -27.81
C ALA A 114 -4.98 -13.09 -27.55
N ALA A 115 -4.33 -13.88 -26.70
CA ALA A 115 -4.77 -15.21 -26.32
C ALA A 115 -6.07 -15.21 -25.51
N THR A 116 -6.26 -14.25 -24.60
CA THR A 116 -7.51 -14.07 -23.86
C THR A 116 -8.67 -13.77 -24.81
N LYS A 117 -8.48 -12.92 -25.83
CA LYS A 117 -9.51 -12.68 -26.85
C LYS A 117 -9.88 -13.94 -27.64
N GLU A 118 -8.92 -14.79 -27.94
CA GLU A 118 -9.20 -16.09 -28.59
C GLU A 118 -9.93 -17.05 -27.65
N ALA A 119 -9.52 -17.15 -26.39
CA ALA A 119 -10.17 -17.97 -25.37
C ALA A 119 -11.60 -17.48 -25.05
N ASP A 120 -11.83 -16.16 -25.04
CA ASP A 120 -13.14 -15.53 -24.81
C ASP A 120 -14.20 -15.96 -25.83
N LYS A 121 -13.79 -16.24 -27.08
CA LYS A 121 -14.70 -16.78 -28.13
C LYS A 121 -15.32 -18.12 -27.71
N PHE A 122 -14.66 -18.86 -26.83
CA PHE A 122 -15.12 -20.14 -26.30
C PHE A 122 -15.71 -20.02 -24.89
N ARG A 123 -15.49 -18.91 -24.15
CA ARG A 123 -16.01 -18.71 -22.78
C ARG A 123 -17.54 -18.66 -22.70
N SER A 124 -18.22 -18.19 -23.74
CA SER A 124 -19.70 -18.24 -23.84
C SER A 124 -20.26 -19.67 -23.84
N ASN A 125 -19.47 -20.67 -24.24
CA ASN A 125 -19.85 -22.08 -24.24
C ASN A 125 -19.49 -22.81 -22.93
N VAL A 126 -18.55 -22.30 -22.12
CA VAL A 126 -18.06 -22.97 -20.89
C VAL A 126 -19.06 -22.90 -19.74
N LYS A 127 -19.85 -21.81 -19.62
CA LYS A 127 -20.95 -21.76 -18.64
C LYS A 127 -21.98 -22.86 -18.88
N HIS A 128 -22.22 -23.24 -20.14
CA HIS A 128 -23.15 -24.29 -20.52
C HIS A 128 -22.58 -25.72 -20.35
N LEU A 129 -21.26 -25.87 -20.27
CA LEU A 129 -20.57 -27.16 -20.09
C LEU A 129 -20.39 -27.51 -18.60
N GLN A 130 -20.12 -26.53 -17.73
CA GLN A 130 -20.07 -26.75 -16.27
C GLN A 130 -21.41 -27.19 -15.68
N ASP A 131 -22.52 -26.71 -16.24
CA ASP A 131 -23.87 -27.17 -15.87
C ASP A 131 -24.18 -28.59 -16.37
N LYS A 132 -23.45 -29.08 -17.38
CA LYS A 132 -23.69 -30.38 -18.04
C LYS A 132 -22.88 -31.53 -17.45
N ASP A 133 -21.64 -31.28 -17.02
CA ASP A 133 -20.82 -32.27 -16.31
C ASP A 133 -21.40 -32.65 -14.94
N SER A 134 -22.25 -31.79 -14.36
CA SER A 134 -23.01 -32.12 -13.13
C SER A 134 -24.27 -32.98 -13.40
N ALA A 135 -24.68 -33.15 -14.67
CA ALA A 135 -25.95 -33.77 -15.06
C ALA A 135 -25.81 -35.09 -15.83
N GLU A 136 -24.65 -35.43 -16.40
CA GLU A 136 -24.47 -36.65 -17.19
C GLU A 136 -23.52 -37.65 -16.51
N THR A 137 -24.00 -38.27 -15.42
CA THR A 137 -23.64 -39.66 -15.12
C THR A 137 -24.74 -40.55 -15.71
N LEU A 138 -24.37 -41.41 -16.66
CA LEU A 138 -25.17 -42.41 -17.40
C LEU A 138 -25.87 -41.92 -18.68
N SER A 139 -25.21 -42.07 -19.83
CA SER A 139 -25.69 -42.92 -20.94
C SER A 139 -24.70 -42.92 -22.11
N SER A 140 -24.56 -44.08 -22.74
CA SER A 140 -23.66 -44.41 -23.85
C SER A 140 -24.09 -43.86 -25.21
N ASP A 141 -23.09 -43.83 -26.12
CA ASP A 141 -23.15 -43.90 -27.59
C ASP A 141 -23.70 -42.74 -28.43
N SER A 142 -22.78 -41.92 -28.95
CA SER A 142 -22.55 -41.75 -30.41
C SER A 142 -21.47 -40.68 -30.67
N ALA A 143 -20.26 -41.11 -31.05
CA ALA A 143 -19.16 -40.20 -31.37
C ALA A 143 -19.39 -39.54 -32.74
N THR A 144 -19.78 -38.26 -32.73
CA THR A 144 -19.69 -37.37 -33.89
C THR A 144 -18.30 -36.71 -33.91
N PRO A 145 -17.49 -36.87 -34.97
CA PRO A 145 -16.09 -36.43 -34.99
C PRO A 145 -15.91 -34.89 -34.94
N ASP A 146 -16.96 -34.13 -35.21
CA ASP A 146 -16.92 -32.66 -35.29
C ASP A 146 -16.96 -31.97 -33.91
N ARG A 147 -17.66 -32.56 -32.93
CA ARG A 147 -17.73 -32.02 -31.55
C ARG A 147 -16.38 -32.06 -30.84
N THR A 148 -15.67 -33.17 -30.98
CA THR A 148 -14.37 -33.41 -30.33
C THR A 148 -13.30 -32.42 -30.80
N SER A 149 -13.35 -31.97 -32.06
CA SER A 149 -12.43 -30.99 -32.63
C SER A 149 -12.61 -29.59 -32.01
N SER A 150 -13.86 -29.16 -31.79
CA SER A 150 -14.16 -27.86 -31.20
C SER A 150 -13.81 -27.76 -29.71
N GLU A 151 -14.07 -28.81 -28.94
CA GLU A 151 -13.70 -28.90 -27.52
C GLU A 151 -12.17 -28.95 -27.33
N THR A 152 -11.47 -29.65 -28.23
CA THR A 152 -10.00 -29.70 -28.22
C THR A 152 -9.40 -28.31 -28.47
N ARG A 153 -9.91 -27.57 -29.46
CA ARG A 153 -9.49 -26.18 -29.74
C ARG A 153 -9.76 -25.23 -28.58
N ALA A 154 -10.89 -25.38 -27.88
CA ALA A 154 -11.21 -24.57 -26.71
C ALA A 154 -10.24 -24.84 -25.54
N LYS A 155 -9.93 -26.12 -25.27
CA LYS A 155 -8.94 -26.53 -24.25
C LYS A 155 -7.54 -26.02 -24.60
N GLU A 156 -7.13 -26.11 -25.86
CA GLU A 156 -5.85 -25.57 -26.34
C GLU A 156 -5.77 -24.04 -26.16
N ALA A 157 -6.84 -23.31 -26.51
CA ALA A 157 -6.91 -21.86 -26.34
C ALA A 157 -6.79 -21.44 -24.87
N TYR A 158 -7.49 -22.14 -23.97
CA TYR A 158 -7.41 -21.90 -22.53
C TYR A 158 -6.02 -22.20 -21.96
N ASN A 159 -5.43 -23.36 -22.31
CA ASN A 159 -4.09 -23.72 -21.86
C ASN A 159 -3.04 -22.72 -22.35
N LYS A 160 -3.19 -22.23 -23.58
CA LYS A 160 -2.32 -21.18 -24.14
C LYS A 160 -2.47 -19.85 -23.39
N GLU A 161 -3.69 -19.45 -23.06
CA GLU A 161 -3.94 -18.26 -22.23
C GLU A 161 -3.24 -18.38 -20.87
N MET A 162 -3.39 -19.51 -20.18
CA MET A 162 -2.77 -19.75 -18.87
C MET A 162 -1.25 -19.77 -18.91
N ALA A 163 -0.66 -20.39 -19.94
CA ALA A 163 0.80 -20.38 -20.12
C ALA A 163 1.34 -18.96 -20.34
N LEU A 164 0.64 -18.14 -21.15
CA LEU A 164 1.02 -16.75 -21.37
C LEU A 164 0.81 -15.86 -20.15
N ALA A 165 -0.22 -16.14 -19.33
CA ALA A 165 -0.41 -15.47 -18.05
C ALA A 165 0.77 -15.75 -17.10
N HIS A 166 1.19 -17.01 -16.95
CA HIS A 166 2.34 -17.38 -16.13
C HIS A 166 3.63 -16.70 -16.63
N HIS A 167 3.87 -16.73 -17.94
CA HIS A 167 5.05 -16.07 -18.53
C HIS A 167 5.04 -14.54 -18.32
N ARG A 168 3.86 -13.91 -18.38
CA ARG A 168 3.70 -12.49 -18.05
C ARG A 168 4.09 -12.21 -16.59
N ASP A 169 3.70 -13.07 -15.66
CA ASP A 169 4.02 -12.91 -14.24
C ASP A 169 5.53 -13.05 -13.97
N GLU A 170 6.21 -13.98 -14.65
CA GLU A 170 7.69 -14.07 -14.65
C GLU A 170 8.34 -12.78 -15.16
N CYS A 171 7.86 -12.25 -16.29
CA CYS A 171 8.36 -10.98 -16.83
C CYS A 171 8.07 -9.79 -15.89
N GLN A 172 6.97 -9.85 -15.13
CA GLN A 172 6.62 -8.82 -14.15
C GLN A 172 7.61 -8.83 -12.99
N GLU A 173 8.00 -10.00 -12.50
CA GLU A 173 9.01 -10.14 -11.46
C GLU A 173 10.40 -9.71 -11.96
N GLU A 174 10.77 -10.06 -13.20
CA GLU A 174 12.02 -9.57 -13.82
C GLU A 174 12.05 -8.03 -13.87
N PHE A 175 10.96 -7.41 -14.31
CA PHE A 175 10.82 -5.95 -14.33
C PHE A 175 10.90 -5.35 -12.92
N ALA A 176 10.22 -5.94 -11.93
CA ALA A 176 10.26 -5.49 -10.55
C ALA A 176 11.70 -5.53 -9.99
N GLN A 177 12.45 -6.62 -10.24
CA GLN A 177 13.84 -6.74 -9.82
C GLN A 177 14.75 -5.71 -10.50
N ALA A 178 14.58 -5.50 -11.82
CA ALA A 178 15.34 -4.49 -12.54
C ALA A 178 15.03 -3.06 -12.05
N ALA A 179 13.76 -2.77 -11.73
CA ALA A 179 13.36 -1.49 -11.14
C ALA A 179 13.94 -1.30 -9.73
N ARG A 180 13.95 -2.33 -8.88
CA ARG A 180 14.60 -2.30 -7.56
C ARG A 180 16.10 -2.05 -7.67
N LYS A 181 16.78 -2.63 -8.67
CA LYS A 181 18.21 -2.36 -8.94
C LYS A 181 18.46 -0.92 -9.37
N LEU A 182 17.58 -0.35 -10.21
CA LEU A 182 17.66 1.05 -10.62
C LEU A 182 17.44 2.03 -9.46
N ASP A 183 16.58 1.67 -8.50
CA ASP A 183 16.23 2.50 -7.33
C ASP A 183 17.45 3.03 -6.58
N PHE A 184 18.49 2.18 -6.42
CA PHE A 184 19.76 2.54 -5.77
C PHE A 184 20.49 3.73 -6.41
N TYR A 185 20.24 3.99 -7.71
CA TYR A 185 20.89 5.05 -8.47
C TYR A 185 20.01 6.31 -8.61
N THR A 186 18.72 6.22 -8.31
CA THR A 186 17.75 7.31 -8.60
C THR A 186 17.07 7.87 -7.37
N ARG A 187 16.94 7.10 -6.29
CA ARG A 187 16.19 7.51 -5.10
C ARG A 187 17.12 7.69 -3.92
N ALA A 188 17.08 8.88 -3.33
CA ALA A 188 17.78 9.14 -2.08
C ALA A 188 17.20 8.29 -0.93
N ARG A 189 18.06 7.79 -0.06
CA ARG A 189 17.65 7.05 1.14
C ARG A 189 16.88 7.97 2.09
N ASN A 190 15.77 7.46 2.60
CA ASN A 190 14.92 8.16 3.56
C ASN A 190 15.09 7.57 4.99
N ILE A 191 14.39 8.16 5.95
CA ILE A 191 14.46 7.72 7.35
C ILE A 191 14.11 6.24 7.52
N TYR A 192 13.16 5.71 6.76
CA TYR A 192 12.77 4.30 6.83
C TYR A 192 13.87 3.36 6.32
N ASN A 193 14.68 3.80 5.35
CA ASN A 193 15.87 3.04 4.95
C ASN A 193 16.89 2.99 6.09
N ARG A 194 17.10 4.09 6.80
CA ARG A 194 18.04 4.17 7.93
C ARG A 194 17.57 3.36 9.13
N LEU A 195 16.26 3.34 9.37
CA LEU A 195 15.60 2.53 10.39
C LEU A 195 15.55 1.03 10.02
N GLY A 196 16.01 0.65 8.82
CA GLY A 196 16.00 -0.75 8.37
C GLY A 196 14.61 -1.29 8.05
N VAL A 197 13.61 -0.43 7.84
CA VAL A 197 12.24 -0.83 7.43
C VAL A 197 12.25 -1.45 6.04
N PHE A 198 13.15 -0.99 5.16
CA PHE A 198 13.26 -1.49 3.79
C PHE A 198 14.59 -2.21 3.60
N ASP A 199 14.54 -3.53 3.46
CA ASP A 199 15.71 -4.39 3.14
C ASP A 199 15.87 -4.68 1.63
N GLY A 200 14.96 -4.15 0.81
CA GLY A 200 14.96 -4.31 -0.64
C GLY A 200 14.02 -5.41 -1.16
N GLN A 201 13.38 -6.19 -0.30
CA GLN A 201 12.35 -7.16 -0.71
C GLN A 201 11.06 -7.06 0.10
N VAL A 202 11.14 -6.80 1.41
CA VAL A 202 9.99 -6.75 2.30
C VAL A 202 10.08 -5.52 3.22
N ALA A 203 8.94 -4.93 3.55
CA ALA A 203 8.87 -3.85 4.51
C ALA A 203 8.63 -4.41 5.93
N ASP A 204 9.56 -4.18 6.86
CA ASP A 204 9.40 -4.52 8.28
C ASP A 204 9.07 -3.27 9.10
N TRP A 205 7.77 -3.04 9.28
CA TRP A 205 7.27 -1.90 10.05
C TRP A 205 7.49 -2.03 11.57
N SER A 206 7.84 -3.22 12.07
CA SER A 206 8.15 -3.41 13.50
C SER A 206 9.41 -2.64 13.91
N LYS A 207 10.28 -2.30 12.96
CA LYS A 207 11.49 -1.50 13.19
C LYS A 207 11.20 -0.07 13.63
N ILE A 208 10.05 0.50 13.27
CA ILE A 208 9.65 1.85 13.68
C ILE A 208 9.19 1.88 15.14
N GLN A 209 8.55 0.80 15.61
CA GLN A 209 7.99 0.74 16.97
C GLN A 209 9.06 0.61 18.04
N ASN A 210 10.27 0.19 17.66
CA ASN A 210 11.40 -0.04 18.56
C ASN A 210 12.51 1.03 18.46
N SER A 211 12.29 2.08 17.65
CA SER A 211 13.28 3.13 17.33
C SER A 211 12.91 4.51 17.86
#